data_AF-A0A8T1ZJE1-F1
#
_entry.id   AF-A0A8T1ZJE1-F1
#
_cell.length_a   1.000
_cell.length_b   1.000
_cell.length_c   1.000
_cell.angle_alpha   90.00
_cell.angle_beta   90.00
_cell.angle_gamma   90.00
#
_symmetry.space_group_name_H-M   'P 1'
#
loop_
_entity.id
_entity.type
_entity.pdbx_description
1 polymer ?
#
loop_
_entity_poly.entity_id
_entity_poly.type
_entity_poly.pdbx_seq_one_letter_code
_entity_poly.pdbx_strand_id
1 'polypeptide(L)'
;MADLLFHRIALLLLSFLFVFATVGSSSKTRFKYSLEKPHHPLDPLTSHEIKRVRTILSGHDPGFGSGSSIINAMALDEPEKQRVVRWKKGDRLPPRRAEVLAMSNGESHVLTVDLSSGRVVSDLVNPTFGYPILTMNDIVAASQVRPV
;
A
#
# COMPACT_ATOMS: atom_id res chain seq x y z
N MET A 1 -39.00 4.32 -58.67
CA MET A 1 -39.25 3.52 -57.43
C MET A 1 -37.99 3.25 -56.60
N ALA A 2 -36.78 3.64 -57.04
CA ALA A 2 -35.55 3.48 -56.25
C ALA A 2 -35.22 4.72 -55.39
N ASP A 3 -35.60 5.94 -55.79
CA ASP A 3 -35.20 7.17 -55.10
C ASP A 3 -35.90 7.43 -53.75
N LEU A 4 -37.14 6.94 -53.57
CA LEU A 4 -37.85 7.08 -52.29
C LEU A 4 -37.32 6.11 -51.20
N LEU A 5 -36.66 5.03 -51.61
CA LEU A 5 -36.10 4.02 -50.72
C LEU A 5 -34.76 4.51 -50.11
N PHE A 6 -33.91 5.14 -50.93
CA PHE A 6 -32.63 5.70 -50.49
C PHE A 6 -32.80 6.87 -49.50
N HIS A 7 -33.81 7.72 -49.69
CA HIS A 7 -34.05 8.85 -48.78
C HIS A 7 -34.56 8.40 -47.40
N ARG A 8 -35.35 7.31 -47.35
CA ARG A 8 -35.84 6.74 -46.09
C ARG A 8 -34.76 5.99 -45.31
N ILE A 9 -33.79 5.39 -45.99
CA ILE A 9 -32.63 4.74 -45.36
C ILE A 9 -31.66 5.81 -44.82
N ALA A 10 -31.45 6.90 -45.55
CA ALA A 10 -30.60 8.01 -45.11
C ALA A 10 -31.15 8.72 -43.85
N LEU A 11 -32.47 8.90 -43.72
CA LEU A 11 -33.08 9.52 -42.53
C LEU A 11 -33.04 8.64 -41.27
N LEU A 12 -33.06 7.31 -41.40
CA LEU A 12 -32.95 6.39 -40.25
C LEU A 12 -31.51 6.26 -39.73
N LEU A 13 -30.50 6.53 -40.57
CA LEU A 13 -29.10 6.58 -40.15
C LEU A 13 -28.75 7.90 -39.45
N LEU A 14 -29.47 9.00 -39.74
CA LEU A 14 -29.24 10.28 -39.08
C LEU A 14 -29.84 10.35 -37.66
N SER A 15 -30.86 9.54 -37.34
CA SER A 15 -31.42 9.48 -35.99
C SER A 15 -30.69 8.50 -35.06
N PHE A 16 -29.97 7.51 -35.59
CA PHE A 16 -29.20 6.57 -34.76
C PHE A 16 -27.89 7.18 -34.21
N LEU A 17 -27.42 8.29 -34.79
CA LEU A 17 -26.22 9.00 -34.32
C LEU A 17 -26.48 10.04 -33.22
N PHE A 18 -27.72 10.21 -32.74
CA PHE A 18 -28.04 11.23 -31.73
C PHE A 18 -28.44 10.67 -30.35
N VAL A 19 -28.40 9.35 -30.15
CA VAL A 19 -28.73 8.74 -28.85
C VAL A 19 -27.50 8.33 -28.03
N PHE A 20 -26.30 8.28 -28.63
CA PHE A 20 -25.07 7.86 -27.94
C PHE A 20 -24.23 8.98 -27.32
N ALA A 21 -24.76 10.20 -27.20
CA ALA A 21 -23.98 11.35 -26.77
C ALA A 21 -24.38 11.92 -25.40
N THR A 22 -24.70 11.09 -24.39
CA THR A 22 -24.65 11.53 -22.97
C THR A 22 -24.34 10.38 -21.99
N VAL A 23 -23.38 9.51 -22.28
CA VAL A 23 -22.69 8.82 -21.16
C VAL A 23 -21.65 9.80 -20.64
N GLY A 24 -22.07 10.63 -19.68
CA GLY A 24 -21.17 11.48 -18.91
C GLY A 24 -20.11 10.59 -18.25
N SER A 25 -18.88 10.63 -18.78
CA SER A 25 -17.72 10.00 -18.16
C SER A 25 -17.49 10.67 -16.81
N SER A 26 -17.95 10.02 -15.74
CA SER A 26 -17.64 10.43 -14.38
C SER A 26 -16.14 10.20 -14.19
N SER A 27 -15.35 11.26 -14.35
CA SER A 27 -13.92 11.21 -14.10
C SER A 27 -13.73 10.99 -12.61
N LYS A 28 -13.61 9.73 -12.19
CA LYS A 28 -13.08 9.39 -10.87
C LYS A 28 -11.71 10.08 -10.79
N THR A 29 -11.61 11.14 -10.00
CA THR A 29 -10.35 11.78 -9.68
C THR A 29 -9.46 10.73 -9.03
N ARG A 30 -8.52 10.19 -9.83
CA ARG A 30 -7.62 9.15 -9.37
C ARG A 30 -6.68 9.78 -8.33
N PHE A 31 -6.92 9.48 -7.05
CA PHE A 31 -6.06 9.93 -5.97
C PHE A 31 -4.63 9.41 -6.22
N LYS A 32 -3.65 10.32 -6.29
CA LYS A 32 -2.26 9.98 -6.56
C LYS A 32 -1.52 9.75 -5.23
N TYR A 33 -1.69 8.55 -4.67
CA TYR A 33 -1.00 8.11 -3.44
C TYR A 33 0.53 8.26 -3.47
N SER A 34 1.13 8.35 -4.67
CA SER A 34 2.57 8.56 -4.85
C SER A 34 3.05 9.98 -4.51
N LEU A 35 2.13 10.94 -4.40
CA LEU A 35 2.43 12.35 -4.06
C LEU A 35 2.03 12.71 -2.63
N GLU A 36 1.44 11.76 -1.90
CA GLU A 36 1.01 11.97 -0.53
C GLU A 36 2.22 12.16 0.38
N LYS A 37 2.11 13.14 1.27
CA LYS A 37 3.10 13.43 2.29
C LYS A 37 2.38 13.39 3.64
N PRO A 38 3.06 12.96 4.72
CA PRO A 38 2.51 13.12 6.05
C PRO A 38 2.40 14.61 6.38
N HIS A 39 1.29 14.99 7.01
CA HIS A 39 0.99 16.34 7.51
C HIS A 39 0.85 16.38 9.04
N HIS A 40 0.62 15.22 9.66
CA HIS A 40 0.52 15.03 11.10
C HIS A 40 1.51 13.96 11.59
N PRO A 41 2.06 14.06 12.81
CA PRO A 41 3.00 13.06 13.35
C PRO A 41 2.44 11.64 13.38
N LEU A 42 1.13 11.49 13.56
CA LEU A 42 0.39 10.22 13.59
C LEU A 42 -0.27 9.85 12.26
N ASP A 43 0.02 10.58 11.17
CA ASP A 43 -0.46 10.13 9.86
C ASP A 43 0.14 8.76 9.53
N PRO A 44 -0.64 7.85 8.93
CA PRO A 44 -0.18 6.52 8.58
C PRO A 44 1.04 6.58 7.65
N LEU A 45 1.73 5.46 7.52
CA LEU A 45 2.81 5.37 6.54
C LEU A 45 2.25 5.61 5.13
N THR A 46 2.86 6.55 4.42
CA THR A 46 2.51 6.82 3.02
C THR A 46 3.00 5.67 2.12
N SER A 47 2.45 5.59 0.90
CA SER A 47 2.91 4.58 -0.07
C SER A 47 4.41 4.71 -0.41
N HIS A 48 4.96 5.93 -0.36
CA HIS A 48 6.38 6.18 -0.55
C HIS A 48 7.21 5.68 0.64
N GLU A 49 6.76 5.93 1.87
CA GLU A 49 7.42 5.44 3.07
C GLU A 49 7.43 3.91 3.13
N ILE A 50 6.31 3.24 2.84
CA ILE A 50 6.22 1.77 2.77
C ILE A 50 7.23 1.20 1.76
N LYS A 51 7.31 1.78 0.56
CA LYS A 51 8.30 1.37 -0.45
C LYS A 51 9.72 1.57 0.06
N ARG A 52 9.99 2.71 0.69
CA ARG A 52 11.30 3.01 1.27
C ARG A 52 11.69 2.01 2.36
N VAL A 53 10.76 1.63 3.25
CA VAL A 53 10.99 0.56 4.24
C VAL A 53 11.41 -0.73 3.56
N ARG A 54 10.68 -1.17 2.52
CA ARG A 54 11.03 -2.38 1.76
C ARG A 54 12.43 -2.30 1.13
N THR A 55 12.79 -1.15 0.57
CA THR A 55 14.14 -0.93 0.01
C THR A 55 15.22 -1.02 1.10
N ILE A 56 14.99 -0.42 2.28
CA ILE A 56 15.93 -0.52 3.39
C ILE A 56 16.08 -1.97 3.85
N LEU A 57 14.96 -2.69 4.01
CA LEU A 57 14.97 -4.08 4.43
C LEU A 57 15.63 -5.01 3.41
N SER A 58 15.58 -4.73 2.11
CA SER A 58 16.25 -5.60 1.12
C SER A 58 17.77 -5.74 1.29
N GLY A 59 18.41 -4.85 2.07
CA GLY A 59 19.81 -4.96 2.45
C GLY A 59 20.05 -5.51 3.87
N HIS A 60 19.00 -5.97 4.55
CA HIS A 60 19.04 -6.40 5.95
C HIS A 60 18.90 -7.92 6.06
N ASP A 61 19.69 -8.52 6.94
CA ASP A 61 19.64 -9.95 7.24
C ASP A 61 18.80 -10.25 8.49
N PRO A 62 18.21 -11.44 8.63
CA PRO A 62 18.32 -12.57 7.71
C PRO A 62 17.27 -12.51 6.59
N GLY A 63 17.69 -12.70 5.35
CA GLY A 63 16.82 -13.21 4.28
C GLY A 63 15.96 -12.18 3.53
N PHE A 64 15.88 -10.92 3.98
CA PHE A 64 15.02 -9.91 3.35
C PHE A 64 15.48 -9.54 1.93
N GLY A 65 16.79 -9.59 1.66
CA GLY A 65 17.33 -9.38 0.30
C GLY A 65 17.07 -10.53 -0.66
N SER A 66 16.97 -11.75 -0.15
CA SER A 66 16.72 -12.96 -0.94
C SER A 66 15.23 -13.25 -1.18
N GLY A 67 14.34 -12.55 -0.47
CA GLY A 67 12.90 -12.78 -0.52
C GLY A 67 12.43 -13.96 0.34
N SER A 68 13.31 -14.56 1.15
CA SER A 68 12.93 -15.63 2.09
C SER A 68 12.19 -15.11 3.32
N SER A 69 12.30 -13.82 3.63
CA SER A 69 11.59 -13.17 4.74
C SER A 69 10.22 -12.67 4.29
N ILE A 70 9.20 -12.94 5.11
CA ILE A 70 7.82 -12.54 4.88
C ILE A 70 7.52 -11.35 5.79
N ILE A 71 7.15 -10.21 5.21
CA ILE A 71 6.63 -9.08 5.99
C ILE A 71 5.15 -9.34 6.28
N ASN A 72 4.84 -9.65 7.54
CA ASN A 72 3.49 -9.94 8.00
C ASN A 72 2.71 -8.65 8.26
N ALA A 73 3.35 -7.65 8.89
CA ALA A 73 2.75 -6.35 9.16
C ALA A 73 3.77 -5.22 9.08
N MET A 74 3.28 -4.02 8.78
CA MET A 74 4.07 -2.79 8.76
C MET A 74 3.19 -1.64 9.23
N ALA A 75 3.67 -0.89 10.22
CA ALA A 75 2.94 0.24 10.80
C ALA A 75 3.90 1.39 11.10
N LEU A 76 3.32 2.59 11.31
CA LEU A 76 4.07 3.71 11.86
C LEU A 76 4.52 3.35 13.27
N ASP A 77 5.82 3.44 13.54
CA ASP A 77 6.31 3.45 14.92
C ASP A 77 6.05 4.84 15.48
N GLU A 78 5.04 4.94 16.34
CA GLU A 78 4.52 6.20 16.83
C GLU A 78 5.59 7.02 17.55
N PRO A 79 5.68 8.33 17.28
CA PRO A 79 6.58 9.19 18.04
C PRO A 79 6.22 9.17 19.54
N GLU A 80 7.22 9.39 20.39
CA GLU A 80 7.03 9.55 21.82
C GLU A 80 5.87 10.53 22.13
N LYS A 81 4.96 10.10 23.02
CA LYS A 81 3.73 10.83 23.38
C LYS A 81 3.97 12.32 23.63
N GLN A 82 5.04 12.67 24.34
CA GLN A 82 5.31 14.08 24.64
C GLN A 82 5.62 14.92 23.38
N ARG A 83 6.26 14.34 22.37
CA ARG A 83 6.50 15.02 21.08
C ARG A 83 5.19 15.26 20.34
N VAL A 84 4.28 14.29 20.35
CA VAL A 84 2.96 14.42 19.73
C VAL A 84 2.13 15.48 20.44
N VAL A 85 2.10 15.47 21.77
CA VAL A 85 1.33 16.45 22.59
C VAL A 85 1.83 17.89 22.40
N ARG A 86 3.14 18.09 22.22
CA ARG A 86 3.73 19.42 22.00
C ARG A 86 3.61 19.91 20.55
N TRP A 87 3.41 19.01 19.60
CA TRP A 87 3.37 19.35 18.18
C TRP A 87 2.12 20.16 17.84
N LYS A 88 2.29 21.19 17.00
CA LYS A 88 1.21 22.02 16.46
C LYS A 88 1.25 22.00 14.94
N LYS A 89 0.10 22.23 14.31
CA LYS A 89 0.01 22.35 12.84
C LYS A 89 0.98 23.41 12.33
N GLY A 90 1.87 23.03 11.43
CA GLY A 90 2.94 23.88 10.89
C GLY A 90 4.32 23.59 11.47
N ASP A 91 4.40 22.91 12.62
CA ASP A 91 5.66 22.42 13.15
C ASP A 91 6.24 21.33 12.25
N ARG A 92 7.57 21.23 12.22
CA ARG A 92 8.25 20.12 11.54
C ARG A 92 7.81 18.79 12.15
N LEU A 93 7.58 17.81 11.29
CA LEU A 93 7.28 16.46 11.75
C LEU A 93 8.49 15.89 12.52
N PRO A 94 8.25 15.16 13.63
CA PRO A 94 9.31 14.40 14.27
C PRO A 94 9.86 13.33 13.30
N PRO A 95 11.07 12.79 13.57
CA PRO A 95 11.58 11.66 12.83
C PRO A 95 10.55 10.52 12.78
N ARG A 96 10.28 10.03 11.57
CA ARG A 96 9.30 8.96 11.34
C ARG A 96 10.04 7.63 11.21
N ARG A 97 9.53 6.64 11.92
CA ARG A 97 10.04 5.27 11.91
C ARG A 97 8.89 4.33 11.56
N ALA A 98 9.23 3.16 11.05
CA ALA A 98 8.27 2.09 10.81
C ALA A 98 8.59 0.91 11.73
N GLU A 99 7.57 0.34 12.34
CA GLU A 99 7.65 -0.97 12.96
C GLU A 99 7.24 -2.02 11.93
N VAL A 100 8.04 -3.08 11.82
CA VAL A 100 7.83 -4.17 10.88
C VAL A 100 7.83 -5.47 11.64
N LEU A 101 6.75 -6.24 11.48
CA LEU A 101 6.68 -7.63 11.93
C LEU A 101 6.95 -8.51 10.73
N ALA A 102 7.98 -9.33 10.82
CA ALA A 102 8.38 -10.20 9.73
C ALA A 102 8.77 -11.58 10.23
N MET A 103 8.48 -12.60 9.44
CA MET A 103 8.96 -13.95 9.67
C MET A 103 10.17 -14.23 8.78
N SER A 104 11.26 -14.72 9.38
CA SER A 104 12.44 -15.16 8.64
C SER A 104 13.02 -16.40 9.30
N ASN A 105 13.34 -17.42 8.52
CA ASN A 105 13.90 -18.70 9.00
C ASN A 105 13.12 -19.35 10.16
N GLY A 106 11.79 -19.16 10.21
CA GLY A 106 10.93 -19.67 11.27
C GLY A 106 10.89 -18.83 12.54
N GLU A 107 11.64 -17.73 12.59
CA GLU A 107 11.66 -16.77 13.70
C GLU A 107 10.82 -15.53 13.37
N SER A 108 10.16 -14.98 14.39
CA SER A 108 9.42 -13.72 14.29
C SER A 108 10.32 -12.57 14.68
N HIS A 109 10.55 -11.65 13.76
CA HIS A 109 11.32 -10.43 13.98
C HIS A 109 10.40 -9.22 14.15
N VAL A 110 10.73 -8.37 15.13
CA VAL A 110 10.18 -7.04 15.33
C VAL A 110 11.28 -6.05 14.99
N LEU A 111 11.16 -5.38 13.85
CA LEU A 111 12.16 -4.45 13.35
C LEU A 111 11.66 -3.01 13.48
N THR A 112 12.55 -2.11 13.86
CA THR A 112 12.32 -0.67 13.76
C THR A 112 13.19 -0.10 12.65
N VAL A 113 12.56 0.50 11.65
CA VAL A 113 13.23 1.10 10.48
C VAL A 113 13.11 2.62 10.55
N ASP A 114 14.24 3.31 10.60
CA ASP A 114 14.28 4.76 10.61
C ASP A 114 14.32 5.32 9.18
N LEU A 115 13.27 6.05 8.81
CA LEU A 115 13.09 6.54 7.44
C LEU A 115 13.99 7.72 7.12
N SER A 116 14.48 8.46 8.11
CA SER A 116 15.36 9.61 7.90
C SER A 116 16.77 9.16 7.57
N SER A 117 17.35 8.29 8.40
CA SER A 117 18.67 7.70 8.23
C SER A 117 18.70 6.59 7.18
N GLY A 118 17.55 5.98 6.86
CA GLY A 118 17.48 4.89 5.90
C GLY A 118 18.08 3.58 6.42
N ARG A 119 17.94 3.31 7.73
CA ARG A 119 18.57 2.17 8.40
C ARG A 119 17.58 1.42 9.28
N VAL A 120 17.84 0.14 9.48
CA VAL A 120 17.24 -0.64 10.58
C VAL A 120 17.95 -0.23 11.87
N VAL A 121 17.20 0.26 12.85
CA VAL A 121 17.74 0.75 14.14
C VAL A 121 17.48 -0.20 15.29
N SER A 122 16.59 -1.18 15.10
CA SER A 122 16.34 -2.29 16.03
C SER A 122 15.87 -3.50 15.23
N ASP A 123 16.32 -4.69 15.62
CA ASP A 123 15.86 -5.98 15.13
C ASP A 123 15.85 -6.93 16.32
N LEU A 124 14.65 -7.27 16.79
CA LEU A 124 14.45 -8.13 17.95
C LEU A 124 13.72 -9.38 17.49
N VAL A 125 14.29 -10.54 17.78
CA VAL A 125 13.55 -11.80 17.70
C VAL A 125 12.54 -11.82 18.84
N ASN A 126 11.25 -11.94 18.50
CA ASN A 126 10.16 -11.93 19.47
C ASN A 126 10.33 -13.15 20.41
N PRO A 127 10.56 -12.93 21.72
CA PRO A 127 10.79 -14.02 22.66
C PRO A 127 9.48 -14.69 23.13
N THR A 128 8.34 -14.17 22.70
CA THR A 128 7.03 -14.58 23.21
C THR A 128 6.42 -15.68 22.36
N PHE A 129 5.61 -16.53 23.00
CA PHE A 129 4.78 -17.50 22.31
C PHE A 129 3.68 -16.78 21.50
N GLY A 130 3.78 -16.86 20.18
CA GLY A 130 2.82 -16.27 19.25
C GLY A 130 3.39 -16.20 17.84
N TYR A 131 2.51 -16.23 16.85
CA TYR A 131 2.91 -16.06 15.45
C TYR A 131 2.36 -14.73 14.91
N PRO A 132 3.08 -14.08 13.99
CA PRO A 132 2.59 -12.91 13.29
C PRO A 132 1.27 -13.20 12.55
N ILE A 133 0.58 -12.13 12.16
CA ILE A 133 -0.62 -12.23 11.34
C ILE A 133 -0.32 -12.93 10.00
N LEU A 134 -1.25 -13.75 9.52
CA LEU A 134 -1.15 -14.40 8.22
C LEU A 134 -1.18 -13.36 7.10
N THR A 135 -0.31 -13.53 6.12
CA THR A 135 -0.40 -12.77 4.87
C THR A 135 -1.46 -13.38 3.96
N MET A 136 -1.89 -12.61 2.96
CA MET A 136 -2.79 -13.14 1.93
C MET A 136 -2.17 -14.33 1.18
N ASN A 137 -0.85 -14.33 0.99
CA ASN A 137 -0.15 -15.44 0.35
C ASN A 137 -0.24 -16.72 1.19
N ASP A 138 -0.12 -16.59 2.52
CA ASP A 138 -0.23 -17.74 3.44
C ASP A 138 -1.64 -18.34 3.37
N ILE A 139 -2.67 -17.49 3.38
CA ILE A 139 -4.08 -17.92 3.30
C ILE A 139 -4.35 -18.63 1.95
N VAL A 140 -3.87 -18.04 0.85
CA VAL A 140 -4.01 -18.63 -0.49
C VAL A 140 -3.28 -19.98 -0.57
N ALA A 141 -2.03 -20.06 -0.10
CA ALA A 141 -1.27 -21.30 -0.09
C ALA A 141 -1.97 -22.39 0.73
N ALA A 142 -2.47 -22.06 1.92
CA ALA A 142 -3.20 -23.00 2.77
C ALA A 142 -4.47 -23.55 2.08
N SER A 143 -5.21 -22.71 1.37
CA SER A 143 -6.44 -23.14 0.65
C SER A 143 -6.20 -24.11 -0.51
N GLN A 144 -4.95 -24.24 -0.98
CA GLN A 144 -4.59 -25.12 -2.09
C GLN A 144 -4.08 -26.49 -1.60
N VAL A 145 -3.86 -26.65 -0.30
CA VAL A 145 -3.44 -27.92 0.28
C VAL A 145 -4.61 -28.90 0.22
N ARG A 146 -4.40 -30.05 -0.43
CA ARG A 146 -5.40 -31.12 -0.47
C ARG A 146 -5.58 -31.69 0.94
N PRO A 147 -6.81 -31.86 1.45
CA PRO A 147 -7.04 -32.56 2.70
C PRO A 147 -6.53 -34.00 2.56
N VAL A 148 -5.72 -34.43 3.54
CA VAL A 148 -5.24 -35.81 3.69
C VAL A 148 -6.34 -36.73 4.20
#